data_AF-A0A3M6TFK0-F1
#
_entry.id   AF-A0A3M6TFK0-F1
#
_cell.length_a   1.000
_cell.length_b   1.000
_cell.length_c   1.000
_cell.angle_alpha   90.00
_cell.angle_beta   90.00
_cell.angle_gamma   90.00
#
_symmetry.space_group_name_H-M   'P 1'
#
loop_
_entity.id
_entity.type
_entity.pdbx_description
1 polymer ?
#
loop_
_entity_poly.entity_id
_entity_poly.type
_entity_poly.pdbx_seq_one_letter_code
_entity_poly.pdbx_strand_id
1 'polypeptide(L)'
;MQSNRSIEYNKLGCYRDNWQEVRPLAELLFTDRNETSPRYSGKKYIRKNFNRLYLDDLIQRCASQSKKLGYQVFGIENFGTNTLIQLPLVLSDITNHYYRFSPYFSLHPHHSKTMFDDECNSGDGGLETYSRDGPTRQCFTTKYEPCDLTCGEQPCTGTENTLFVYQLGKPSKSSSCSTPNKTPEPTRPTRNTSQPRTPSKKGTSQGTN
;
A
#
# COMPACT_ATOMS: atom_id res chain seq x y z
N MET A 1 -31.86 15.46 11.90
CA MET A 1 -30.44 15.10 12.09
C MET A 1 -30.25 13.69 11.54
N GLN A 2 -29.58 13.56 10.38
CA GLN A 2 -29.34 12.24 9.79
C GLN A 2 -28.27 11.52 10.62
N SER A 3 -28.64 10.34 11.11
CA SER A 3 -27.75 9.37 11.73
C SER A 3 -26.52 9.19 10.84
N ASN A 4 -25.34 9.49 11.39
CA ASN A 4 -24.05 9.24 10.76
C ASN A 4 -23.82 7.72 10.71
N ARG A 5 -24.45 7.06 9.73
CA ARG A 5 -24.35 5.61 9.55
C ARG A 5 -23.24 5.33 8.54
N SER A 6 -22.18 4.67 9.01
CA SER A 6 -21.14 4.14 8.14
C SER A 6 -21.75 3.23 7.07
N ILE A 7 -21.31 3.42 5.83
CA ILE A 7 -21.71 2.57 4.71
C ILE A 7 -20.88 1.29 4.78
N GLU A 8 -21.57 0.16 4.71
CA GLU A 8 -20.96 -1.16 4.65
C GLU A 8 -20.41 -1.41 3.25
N TYR A 9 -19.20 -1.97 3.19
CA TYR A 9 -18.55 -2.37 1.96
C TYR A 9 -17.63 -3.58 2.17
N ASN A 10 -17.25 -4.22 1.06
CA ASN A 10 -16.24 -5.26 0.95
C ASN A 10 -15.04 -4.75 0.16
N LYS A 11 -13.85 -5.26 0.44
CA LYS A 11 -12.67 -5.06 -0.40
C LYS A 11 -12.68 -6.11 -1.50
N LEU A 12 -12.64 -5.70 -2.76
CA LEU A 12 -12.57 -6.63 -3.89
C LEU A 12 -11.14 -6.92 -4.31
N GLY A 13 -10.28 -5.90 -4.38
CA GLY A 13 -8.90 -6.10 -4.80
C GLY A 13 -8.24 -4.89 -5.43
N CYS A 14 -7.03 -5.12 -5.92
CA CYS A 14 -6.20 -4.15 -6.61
C CYS A 14 -6.12 -4.47 -8.10
N TYR A 15 -6.53 -3.54 -8.95
CA TYR A 15 -6.68 -3.76 -10.39
C TYR A 15 -6.04 -2.64 -11.19
N ARG A 16 -5.51 -2.99 -12.36
CA ARG A 16 -5.02 -1.99 -13.31
C ARG A 16 -6.18 -1.13 -13.81
N ASP A 17 -5.88 0.12 -14.08
CA ASP A 17 -6.77 1.05 -14.75
C ASP A 17 -5.97 1.71 -15.87
N ASN A 18 -5.95 1.07 -17.04
CA ASN A 18 -5.10 1.48 -18.15
C ASN A 18 -5.72 2.62 -18.97
N TRP A 19 -6.75 3.30 -18.45
CA TRP A 19 -7.45 4.44 -19.08
C TRP A 19 -7.87 4.17 -20.53
N GLN A 20 -8.27 2.94 -20.84
CA GLN A 20 -8.81 2.56 -22.15
C GLN A 20 -10.15 3.27 -22.41
N GLU A 21 -10.54 3.41 -23.70
CA GLU A 21 -11.75 4.15 -24.12
C GLU A 21 -13.02 3.76 -23.35
N VAL A 22 -13.15 2.50 -22.97
CA VAL A 22 -14.18 2.05 -22.03
C VAL A 22 -13.54 1.87 -20.67
N ARG A 23 -13.52 2.88 -19.80
CA ARG A 23 -12.99 2.74 -18.43
C ARG A 23 -14.05 2.06 -17.54
N PRO A 24 -13.73 0.96 -16.79
CA PRO A 24 -14.73 0.26 -15.99
C PRO A 24 -15.39 1.13 -14.92
N LEU A 25 -14.58 1.96 -14.24
CA LEU A 25 -15.03 2.96 -13.27
C LEU A 25 -14.77 4.36 -13.84
N ALA A 26 -15.45 4.70 -14.93
CA ALA A 26 -15.23 5.94 -15.68
C ALA A 26 -15.61 7.23 -14.95
N GLU A 27 -16.58 7.16 -14.03
CA GLU A 27 -17.21 8.32 -13.42
C GLU A 27 -16.43 8.80 -12.20
N LEU A 28 -15.80 9.97 -12.31
CA LEU A 28 -15.19 10.67 -11.18
C LEU A 28 -16.29 11.27 -10.29
N LEU A 29 -16.51 10.67 -9.13
CA LEU A 29 -17.55 11.09 -8.19
C LEU A 29 -17.12 12.32 -7.39
N PHE A 30 -15.87 12.33 -6.91
CA PHE A 30 -15.20 13.49 -6.34
C PHE A 30 -13.69 13.33 -6.37
N THR A 31 -12.98 14.44 -6.18
CA THR A 31 -11.52 14.50 -6.06
C THR A 31 -11.13 15.32 -4.83
N ASP A 32 -10.19 14.82 -4.03
CA ASP A 32 -9.49 15.63 -3.02
C ASP A 32 -8.23 16.30 -3.61
N ARG A 33 -7.87 15.94 -4.86
CA ARG A 33 -6.65 16.35 -5.58
C ARG A 33 -6.68 17.76 -6.14
N ASN A 34 -7.69 18.00 -6.96
CA ASN A 34 -7.74 19.21 -7.78
C ASN A 34 -8.79 20.18 -7.22
N GLU A 35 -8.35 21.17 -6.46
CA GLU A 35 -9.20 22.22 -5.86
C GLU A 35 -9.98 23.04 -6.91
N THR A 36 -9.49 23.07 -8.16
CA THR A 36 -10.16 23.76 -9.28
C THR A 36 -11.18 22.90 -10.01
N SER A 37 -11.23 21.60 -9.70
CA SER A 37 -12.16 20.67 -10.32
C SER A 37 -13.60 20.98 -9.90
N PRO A 38 -14.59 20.90 -10.82
CA PRO A 38 -16.01 20.95 -10.45
C PRO A 38 -16.43 19.76 -9.56
N ARG A 39 -15.59 18.73 -9.45
CA ARG A 39 -15.76 17.56 -8.58
C ARG A 39 -14.95 17.65 -7.28
N TYR A 40 -14.36 18.80 -6.99
CA TYR A 40 -13.60 18.96 -5.75
C TYR A 40 -14.48 18.74 -4.52
N SER A 41 -14.00 17.94 -3.57
CA SER A 41 -14.77 17.60 -2.36
C SER A 41 -14.89 18.75 -1.36
N GLY A 42 -14.16 19.85 -1.56
CA GLY A 42 -14.03 20.93 -0.58
C GLY A 42 -13.09 20.60 0.57
N LYS A 43 -12.48 19.40 0.59
CA LYS A 43 -11.54 18.98 1.63
C LYS A 43 -10.11 19.13 1.12
N LYS A 44 -9.37 20.07 1.71
CA LYS A 44 -7.93 20.23 1.45
C LYS A 44 -7.15 19.48 2.51
N TYR A 45 -6.32 18.55 2.06
CA TYR A 45 -5.60 17.70 2.97
C TYR A 45 -4.11 18.08 3.07
N ILE A 46 -3.63 18.25 4.30
CA ILE A 46 -2.25 18.66 4.58
C ILE A 46 -1.45 17.41 5.00
N ARG A 47 -0.31 17.16 4.35
CA ARG A 47 0.60 16.00 4.52
C ARG A 47 0.69 15.39 5.93
N LYS A 48 0.77 16.21 6.98
CA LYS A 48 0.91 15.73 8.37
C LYS A 48 -0.26 14.88 8.84
N ASN A 49 -1.39 15.03 8.19
CA ASN A 49 -2.58 14.33 8.59
C ASN A 49 -2.61 12.94 7.97
N PHE A 50 -1.90 12.67 6.84
CA PHE A 50 -2.17 11.48 6.01
C PHE A 50 -1.95 10.20 6.80
N ASN A 51 -3.07 9.66 7.24
CA ASN A 51 -3.15 8.58 8.19
C ASN A 51 -4.35 7.72 7.83
N ARG A 52 -4.47 6.60 8.52
CA ARG A 52 -5.60 5.69 8.41
C ARG A 52 -6.96 6.42 8.45
N LEU A 53 -7.12 7.42 9.32
CA LEU A 53 -8.40 8.13 9.49
C LEU A 53 -8.83 8.88 8.23
N TYR A 54 -7.89 9.45 7.48
CA TYR A 54 -8.22 10.11 6.21
C TYR A 54 -8.66 9.11 5.16
N LEU A 55 -7.93 8.01 5.00
CA LEU A 55 -8.29 7.03 3.99
C LEU A 55 -9.62 6.35 4.35
N ASP A 56 -9.89 6.13 5.64
CA ASP A 56 -11.20 5.68 6.13
C ASP A 56 -12.33 6.71 5.83
N ASP A 57 -12.11 8.01 6.08
CA ASP A 57 -13.08 9.07 5.74
C ASP A 57 -13.33 9.17 4.22
N LEU A 58 -12.27 9.09 3.42
CA LEU A 58 -12.34 9.10 1.96
C LEU A 58 -13.16 7.91 1.43
N ILE A 59 -12.87 6.70 1.91
CA ILE A 59 -13.61 5.49 1.52
C ILE A 59 -15.08 5.60 1.92
N GLN A 60 -15.38 6.09 3.13
CA GLN A 60 -16.76 6.28 3.57
C GLN A 60 -17.52 7.32 2.74
N ARG A 61 -16.87 8.43 2.38
CA ARG A 61 -17.46 9.41 1.44
C ARG A 61 -17.69 8.80 0.07
N CYS A 62 -16.74 8.02 -0.43
CA CYS A 62 -16.84 7.36 -1.74
C CYS A 62 -17.96 6.32 -1.75
N ALA A 63 -18.07 5.53 -0.69
CA ALA A 63 -19.16 4.58 -0.50
C ALA A 63 -20.54 5.26 -0.43
N SER A 64 -20.64 6.36 0.32
CA SER A 64 -21.87 7.16 0.44
C SER A 64 -22.31 7.73 -0.91
N GLN A 65 -21.38 8.33 -1.65
CA GLN A 65 -21.67 8.94 -2.94
C GLN A 65 -22.03 7.89 -4.00
N SER A 66 -21.31 6.76 -4.03
CA SER A 66 -21.60 5.64 -4.91
C SER A 66 -22.99 5.07 -4.65
N LYS A 67 -23.34 4.88 -3.36
CA LYS A 67 -24.66 4.42 -2.94
C LYS A 67 -25.76 5.40 -3.36
N LYS A 68 -25.53 6.71 -3.20
CA LYS A 68 -26.48 7.76 -3.58
C LYS A 68 -26.76 7.75 -5.09
N LEU A 69 -25.76 7.41 -5.90
CA LEU A 69 -25.85 7.36 -7.36
C LEU A 69 -26.30 6.00 -7.89
N GLY A 70 -26.47 4.99 -7.03
CA GLY A 70 -26.94 3.65 -7.44
C GLY A 70 -25.84 2.72 -7.95
N TYR A 71 -24.57 3.08 -7.82
CA TYR A 71 -23.46 2.21 -8.20
C TYR A 71 -23.22 1.10 -7.18
N GLN A 72 -22.70 -0.04 -7.63
CA GLN A 72 -22.45 -1.21 -6.79
C GLN A 72 -21.01 -1.30 -6.28
N VAL A 73 -20.06 -0.72 -7.01
CA VAL A 73 -18.62 -0.73 -6.68
C VAL A 73 -18.06 0.67 -6.82
N PHE A 74 -16.94 0.93 -6.15
CA PHE A 74 -16.15 2.14 -6.31
C PHE A 74 -14.67 1.84 -6.19
N GLY A 75 -13.85 2.66 -6.83
CA GLY A 75 -12.40 2.54 -6.82
C GLY A 75 -11.77 3.80 -6.25
N ILE A 76 -10.72 3.59 -5.46
CA ILE A 76 -9.85 4.65 -4.97
C ILE A 76 -8.51 4.53 -5.69
N GLU A 77 -8.04 5.63 -6.28
CA GLU A 77 -6.76 5.73 -6.97
C GLU A 77 -5.98 6.99 -6.55
N ASN A 78 -4.79 7.12 -7.14
CA ASN A 78 -3.93 8.29 -7.06
C ASN A 78 -3.18 8.46 -5.72
N PHE A 79 -2.96 7.34 -5.03
CA PHE A 79 -2.12 7.32 -3.84
C PHE A 79 -0.68 7.68 -4.16
N GLY A 80 -0.22 8.80 -3.61
CA GLY A 80 1.20 9.14 -3.49
C GLY A 80 1.98 8.96 -4.78
N THR A 81 1.75 9.84 -5.77
CA THR A 81 2.60 9.95 -6.97
C THR A 81 3.98 10.48 -6.57
N ASN A 82 4.78 9.65 -5.90
CA ASN A 82 6.18 9.93 -5.69
C ASN A 82 6.96 8.85 -6.43
N THR A 83 7.56 9.25 -7.55
CA THR A 83 8.42 8.45 -8.43
C THR A 83 9.51 7.67 -7.67
N LEU A 84 9.81 8.07 -6.42
CA LEU A 84 10.74 7.39 -5.51
C LEU A 84 10.21 6.10 -4.87
N ILE A 85 8.89 5.89 -4.78
CA ILE A 85 8.28 4.68 -4.19
C ILE A 85 8.12 3.57 -5.24
N GLN A 86 8.10 3.92 -6.52
CA GLN A 86 8.16 2.95 -7.63
C GLN A 86 9.57 2.38 -7.85
N LEU A 87 10.63 3.07 -7.44
CA LEU A 87 12.02 2.64 -7.72
C LEU A 87 12.44 1.29 -7.07
N PRO A 88 12.09 0.95 -5.81
CA PRO A 88 12.55 -0.29 -5.21
C PRO A 88 11.75 -1.55 -5.60
N LEU A 89 10.55 -1.42 -6.18
CA LEU A 89 9.73 -2.60 -6.55
C LEU A 89 10.06 -3.18 -7.93
N VAL A 90 10.78 -2.42 -8.78
CA VAL A 90 11.19 -2.88 -10.12
C VAL A 90 12.61 -3.47 -10.11
N LEU A 91 13.39 -3.24 -9.04
CA LEU A 91 14.80 -3.62 -8.95
C LEU A 91 15.07 -4.89 -8.12
N SER A 92 14.04 -5.65 -7.73
CA SER A 92 14.24 -6.89 -6.96
C SER A 92 14.97 -8.00 -7.73
N ASP A 93 15.23 -7.83 -9.03
CA ASP A 93 15.96 -8.83 -9.83
C ASP A 93 17.44 -8.51 -10.10
N ILE A 94 18.01 -7.30 -9.86
CA ILE A 94 19.43 -7.07 -10.25
C ILE A 94 20.34 -6.28 -9.27
N THR A 95 19.88 -5.54 -8.24
CA THR A 95 20.81 -4.62 -7.54
C THR A 95 20.85 -4.75 -6.02
N ASN A 96 21.48 -5.80 -5.50
CA ASN A 96 21.80 -5.95 -4.07
C ASN A 96 23.30 -5.82 -3.73
N HIS A 97 24.14 -5.27 -4.63
CA HIS A 97 25.55 -5.02 -4.32
C HIS A 97 26.01 -3.56 -4.47
N TYR A 98 25.31 -2.75 -5.27
CA TYR A 98 25.77 -1.38 -5.56
C TYR A 98 25.23 -0.29 -4.62
N TYR A 99 24.12 -0.54 -3.91
CA TYR A 99 23.43 0.50 -3.11
C TYR A 99 23.92 0.64 -1.66
N ARG A 100 24.91 -0.15 -1.21
CA ARG A 100 25.33 -0.13 0.20
C ARG A 100 26.39 0.94 0.52
N PHE A 101 26.93 1.66 -0.48
CA PHE A 101 28.08 2.56 -0.29
C PHE A 101 28.06 3.83 -1.15
N SER A 102 26.90 4.40 -1.52
CA SER A 102 26.90 5.72 -2.17
C SER A 102 26.72 6.85 -1.15
N PRO A 103 27.73 7.72 -0.92
CA PRO A 103 27.65 8.85 0.00
C PRO A 103 26.88 10.05 -0.60
N TYR A 104 26.25 9.91 -1.76
CA TYR A 104 25.51 10.98 -2.46
C TYR A 104 24.06 11.16 -1.99
N PHE A 105 23.64 10.53 -0.88
CA PHE A 105 22.27 10.65 -0.36
C PHE A 105 21.99 11.95 0.42
N SER A 106 22.93 12.91 0.44
CA SER A 106 22.80 14.17 1.20
C SER A 106 22.45 15.42 0.38
N LEU A 107 22.11 15.33 -0.91
CA LEU A 107 21.80 16.51 -1.72
C LEU A 107 20.65 16.25 -2.70
N HIS A 108 19.42 16.16 -2.20
CA HIS A 108 18.25 16.47 -3.04
C HIS A 108 17.31 17.43 -2.29
N PRO A 109 16.86 18.53 -2.91
CA PRO A 109 16.16 19.61 -2.24
C PRO A 109 14.79 19.19 -1.71
N HIS A 110 14.42 19.75 -0.56
CA HIS A 110 13.17 19.59 0.18
C HIS A 110 11.88 20.10 -0.52
N HIS A 111 11.70 19.92 -1.83
CA HIS A 111 10.56 20.49 -2.56
C HIS A 111 9.86 19.55 -3.56
N SER A 112 9.71 18.26 -3.26
CA SER A 112 8.67 17.45 -3.93
C SER A 112 7.40 17.48 -3.06
N LYS A 113 6.40 18.26 -3.49
CA LYS A 113 5.03 18.20 -2.95
C LYS A 113 4.51 16.78 -3.14
N THR A 114 4.61 15.94 -2.12
CA THR A 114 3.79 14.72 -2.05
C THR A 114 2.38 15.14 -1.65
N MET A 115 1.58 15.50 -2.65
CA MET A 115 0.14 15.72 -2.49
C MET A 115 -0.50 14.32 -2.39
N PHE A 116 -1.15 14.04 -1.25
CA PHE A 116 -1.91 12.80 -1.05
C PHE A 116 -3.35 13.14 -1.37
N ASP A 117 -3.75 12.72 -2.55
CA ASP A 117 -4.81 13.37 -3.30
C ASP A 117 -5.59 12.28 -4.00
N ASP A 118 -6.34 11.50 -3.21
CA ASP A 118 -7.05 10.35 -3.72
C ASP A 118 -8.30 10.78 -4.50
N GLU A 119 -8.63 9.99 -5.53
CA GLU A 119 -9.79 10.20 -6.38
C GLU A 119 -10.78 9.04 -6.21
N CYS A 120 -12.07 9.38 -6.14
CA CYS A 120 -13.16 8.43 -5.99
C CYS A 120 -13.84 8.23 -7.34
N ASN A 121 -13.72 7.03 -7.89
CA ASN A 121 -14.28 6.67 -9.19
C ASN A 121 -15.32 5.55 -9.05
N SER A 122 -16.33 5.56 -9.92
CA SER A 122 -17.33 4.51 -10.03
C SER A 122 -17.87 4.45 -11.46
N GLY A 123 -18.95 3.71 -11.72
CA GLY A 123 -19.52 3.65 -13.06
C GLY A 123 -20.57 2.56 -13.22
N ASP A 124 -21.38 2.73 -14.27
CA ASP A 124 -22.35 1.74 -14.70
C ASP A 124 -21.65 0.48 -15.20
N GLY A 125 -22.15 -0.69 -14.81
CA GLY A 125 -21.49 -1.97 -15.14
C GLY A 125 -20.15 -2.18 -14.41
N GLY A 126 -19.82 -1.34 -13.43
CA GLY A 126 -18.55 -1.42 -12.72
C GLY A 126 -18.35 -2.75 -12.01
N LEU A 127 -19.41 -3.36 -11.46
CA LEU A 127 -19.31 -4.65 -10.75
C LEU A 127 -18.88 -5.79 -11.67
N GLU A 128 -19.27 -5.72 -12.95
CA GLU A 128 -18.97 -6.73 -13.96
C GLU A 128 -17.61 -6.49 -14.62
N THR A 129 -17.13 -5.24 -14.62
CA THR A 129 -16.00 -4.82 -15.48
C THR A 129 -14.76 -4.36 -14.71
N TYR A 130 -14.83 -4.09 -13.41
CA TYR A 130 -13.72 -3.50 -12.62
C TYR A 130 -12.39 -4.26 -12.72
N SER A 131 -12.43 -5.57 -12.98
CA SER A 131 -11.26 -6.44 -13.00
C SER A 131 -10.71 -6.71 -14.40
N ARG A 132 -11.30 -6.10 -15.45
CA ARG A 132 -11.00 -6.38 -16.85
C ARG A 132 -9.52 -6.25 -17.21
N ASP A 133 -8.84 -5.22 -16.72
CA ASP A 133 -7.44 -4.93 -17.07
C ASP A 133 -6.44 -5.77 -16.24
N GLY A 134 -6.98 -6.65 -15.38
CA GLY A 134 -6.24 -7.63 -14.59
C GLY A 134 -5.77 -7.12 -13.23
N PRO A 135 -5.41 -8.04 -12.32
CA PRO A 135 -4.93 -7.69 -10.98
C PRO A 135 -3.53 -7.07 -11.04
N THR A 136 -3.22 -6.25 -10.03
CA THR A 136 -1.88 -5.66 -9.81
C THR A 136 -1.55 -5.63 -8.32
N ARG A 137 -0.28 -5.36 -7.98
CA ARG A 137 0.20 -5.21 -6.59
C ARG A 137 0.48 -3.75 -6.22
N GLN A 138 0.06 -2.82 -7.06
CA GLN A 138 0.32 -1.38 -6.93
C GLN A 138 -0.76 -0.65 -6.11
N CYS A 139 -1.27 -1.31 -5.08
CA CYS A 139 -2.14 -0.71 -4.09
C CYS A 139 -1.52 -0.85 -2.72
N PHE A 140 -1.65 0.20 -1.92
CA PHE A 140 -0.97 0.31 -0.65
C PHE A 140 -1.88 0.88 0.44
N THR A 141 -1.52 0.59 1.68
CA THR A 141 -2.10 1.24 2.86
C THR A 141 -1.45 2.61 3.07
N THR A 142 -1.93 3.37 4.05
CA THR A 142 -1.30 4.66 4.40
C THR A 142 0.13 4.53 4.95
N LYS A 143 0.57 3.30 5.24
CA LYS A 143 1.94 2.97 5.66
C LYS A 143 2.81 2.47 4.51
N TYR A 144 2.33 2.52 3.27
CA TYR A 144 3.00 1.97 2.08
C TYR A 144 3.21 0.45 2.14
N GLU A 145 2.40 -0.24 2.94
CA GLU A 145 2.39 -1.70 2.99
C GLU A 145 1.51 -2.23 1.84
N PRO A 146 1.89 -3.33 1.16
CA PRO A 146 1.04 -3.95 0.16
C PRO A 146 -0.33 -4.31 0.75
N CYS A 147 -1.38 -4.08 -0.02
CA CYS A 147 -2.73 -4.42 0.40
C CYS A 147 -2.92 -5.93 0.56
N ASP A 148 -3.32 -6.34 1.76
CA ASP A 148 -3.71 -7.71 2.07
C ASP A 148 -5.25 -7.82 2.01
N LEU A 149 -5.74 -8.75 1.19
CA LEU A 149 -7.16 -9.08 1.04
C LEU A 149 -7.64 -10.15 2.04
N THR A 150 -6.69 -10.88 2.64
CA THR A 150 -6.95 -11.96 3.60
C THR A 150 -7.01 -11.45 5.03
N CYS A 151 -6.28 -10.37 5.30
CA CYS A 151 -6.29 -9.72 6.60
C CYS A 151 -6.20 -8.20 6.52
N GLY A 152 -7.11 -7.54 7.25
CA GLY A 152 -6.87 -6.20 7.74
C GLY A 152 -8.07 -5.26 7.64
N GLU A 153 -8.35 -4.61 8.76
CA GLU A 153 -9.13 -3.36 8.81
C GLU A 153 -8.45 -2.21 8.05
N GLN A 154 -7.20 -2.38 7.59
CA GLN A 154 -6.43 -1.28 7.01
C GLN A 154 -7.03 -0.86 5.67
N PRO A 155 -7.40 0.42 5.47
CA PRO A 155 -7.87 0.91 4.20
C PRO A 155 -6.75 0.90 3.14
N CYS A 156 -7.14 0.86 1.87
CA CYS A 156 -6.26 0.66 0.73
C CYS A 156 -6.62 1.61 -0.41
N THR A 157 -5.62 1.98 -1.20
CA THR A 157 -5.78 2.85 -2.36
C THR A 157 -4.76 2.45 -3.43
N GLY A 158 -5.13 2.62 -4.70
CA GLY A 158 -4.26 2.36 -5.83
C GLY A 158 -3.35 3.55 -6.13
N THR A 159 -2.18 3.28 -6.73
CA THR A 159 -1.32 4.34 -7.27
C THR A 159 -1.82 4.82 -8.65
N GLU A 160 -1.01 5.57 -9.38
CA GLU A 160 -1.28 5.93 -10.77
C GLU A 160 -1.61 4.67 -11.62
N ASN A 161 -2.65 4.78 -12.46
CA ASN A 161 -3.17 3.72 -13.33
C ASN A 161 -3.58 2.43 -12.59
N THR A 162 -3.99 2.57 -11.33
CA THR A 162 -4.41 1.45 -10.48
C THR A 162 -5.55 1.88 -9.58
N LEU A 163 -6.59 1.05 -9.49
CA LEU A 163 -7.70 1.23 -8.56
C LEU A 163 -7.66 0.15 -7.49
N PHE A 164 -7.77 0.54 -6.22
CA PHE A 164 -8.24 -0.39 -5.20
C PHE A 164 -9.77 -0.34 -5.15
N VAL A 165 -10.41 -1.46 -5.46
CA VAL A 165 -11.85 -1.55 -5.68
C VAL A 165 -12.57 -2.09 -4.44
N TYR A 166 -13.66 -1.44 -4.10
CA TYR A 166 -14.59 -1.77 -3.02
C TYR A 166 -15.98 -2.06 -3.58
N GLN A 167 -16.71 -2.99 -2.98
CA GLN A 167 -18.11 -3.29 -3.29
C GLN A 167 -19.02 -2.84 -2.16
N LEU A 168 -20.09 -2.12 -2.46
CA LEU A 168 -21.11 -1.77 -1.48
C LEU A 168 -21.86 -3.00 -0.99
N GLY A 169 -22.22 -2.99 0.30
CA GLY A 169 -23.01 -4.05 0.92
C GLY A 169 -22.34 -4.58 2.18
N LYS A 170 -23.07 -5.44 2.91
CA LYS A 170 -22.59 -6.04 4.15
C LYS A 170 -21.21 -6.68 3.92
N PRO A 171 -20.23 -6.46 4.82
CA PRO A 171 -19.01 -7.23 4.77
C PRO A 171 -19.41 -8.72 4.80
N SER A 172 -19.14 -9.42 3.70
CA SER A 172 -19.11 -10.88 3.72
C SER A 172 -18.15 -11.24 4.85
N LYS A 173 -18.53 -12.17 5.72
CA LYS A 173 -17.67 -12.59 6.83
C LYS A 173 -16.39 -13.17 6.24
N SER A 174 -15.37 -12.33 5.98
CA SER A 174 -14.02 -12.81 5.83
C SER A 174 -13.67 -13.37 7.19
N SER A 175 -13.31 -14.65 7.22
CA SER A 175 -12.71 -15.34 8.35
C SER A 175 -11.96 -14.36 9.25
N SER A 176 -12.30 -14.37 10.55
CA SER A 176 -11.51 -13.69 11.58
C SER A 176 -10.03 -13.85 11.28
N CYS A 177 -9.28 -12.75 11.21
CA CYS A 177 -7.83 -12.81 11.21
C CYS A 177 -7.39 -13.55 12.48
N SER A 178 -7.12 -14.84 12.36
CA SER A 178 -6.29 -15.52 13.33
C SER A 178 -4.92 -14.91 13.17
N THR A 179 -4.43 -14.23 14.21
CA THR A 179 -3.01 -13.94 14.34
C THR A 179 -2.22 -15.16 13.91
N PRO A 180 -1.21 -15.05 13.03
CA PRO A 180 -0.29 -16.14 12.80
C PRO A 180 0.21 -16.60 14.17
N ASN A 181 -0.11 -17.83 14.55
CA ASN A 181 0.53 -18.46 15.69
C ASN A 181 2.03 -18.29 15.45
N LYS A 182 2.71 -17.63 16.39
CA LYS A 182 4.16 -17.56 16.45
C LYS A 182 4.67 -18.98 16.24
N THR A 183 5.19 -19.29 15.06
CA THR A 183 5.98 -20.50 14.86
C THR A 183 7.09 -20.45 15.92
N PRO A 184 7.25 -21.48 16.77
CA PRO A 184 8.35 -21.50 17.72
C PRO A 184 9.65 -21.27 16.96
N GLU A 185 10.37 -20.24 17.36
CA GLU A 185 11.72 -19.95 16.90
C GLU A 185 12.55 -21.23 17.01
N PRO A 186 13.25 -21.68 15.95
CA PRO A 186 14.14 -22.81 16.06
C PRO A 186 15.19 -22.48 17.11
N THR A 187 15.19 -23.21 18.21
CA THR A 187 16.13 -23.04 19.31
C THR A 187 17.55 -23.08 18.77
N ARG A 188 18.20 -21.92 18.71
CA ARG A 188 19.61 -21.80 18.34
C ARG A 188 20.43 -22.66 19.31
N PRO A 189 21.30 -23.57 18.84
CA PRO A 189 22.17 -24.31 19.73
C PRO A 189 23.07 -23.35 20.50
N THR A 190 22.95 -23.37 21.82
CA THR A 190 23.82 -22.65 22.75
C THR A 190 25.25 -23.13 22.57
N ARG A 191 26.12 -22.22 22.11
CA ARG A 191 27.56 -22.46 22.06
C ARG A 191 28.10 -22.43 23.49
N ASN A 192 28.21 -23.59 24.12
CA ASN A 192 28.91 -23.75 25.40
C ASN A 192 30.36 -23.31 25.23
N THR A 193 30.69 -22.17 25.85
CA THR A 193 32.05 -21.66 25.95
C THR A 193 32.51 -21.90 27.38
N SER A 194 33.13 -23.06 27.61
CA SER A 194 33.89 -23.33 28.82
C SER A 194 35.33 -23.65 28.40
N GLN A 195 36.19 -22.64 28.58
CA GLN A 195 37.66 -22.69 28.55
C GLN A 195 38.21 -23.76 29.52
N PRO A 196 39.49 -24.17 29.40
CA PRO A 196 40.59 -23.43 30.05
C PRO A 196 41.88 -23.28 29.21
N ARG A 197 42.58 -22.17 29.47
CA ARG A 197 43.98 -21.92 29.08
C ARG A 197 44.96 -22.79 29.89
N THR A 198 46.14 -23.01 29.30
CA THR A 198 47.53 -22.83 29.82
C THR A 198 48.47 -23.98 29.37
N PRO A 199 49.81 -23.92 29.51
CA PRO A 199 50.74 -22.92 28.93
C PRO A 199 52.06 -23.53 28.35
N SER A 200 52.82 -22.69 27.64
CA SER A 200 54.31 -22.65 27.55
C SER A 200 55.16 -23.71 26.80
N LYS A 201 55.91 -23.17 25.82
CA LYS A 201 57.39 -23.21 25.63
C LYS A 201 58.08 -24.26 24.71
N LYS A 202 58.97 -23.64 23.89
CA LYS A 202 60.35 -24.02 23.47
C LYS A 202 60.54 -24.84 22.19
N GLY A 203 61.47 -24.38 21.33
CA GLY A 203 62.34 -25.28 20.56
C GLY A 203 62.65 -24.93 19.09
N THR A 204 63.59 -24.01 18.91
CA THR A 204 64.64 -23.84 17.87
C THR A 204 64.83 -24.85 16.70
N SER A 205 65.10 -24.26 15.51
CA SER A 205 66.16 -24.52 14.48
C SER A 205 66.25 -25.78 13.57
N GLN A 206 66.61 -25.47 12.31
CA GLN A 206 67.40 -26.22 11.29
C GLN A 206 66.72 -27.43 10.63
N GLY A 207 66.89 -27.74 9.34
CA GLY A 207 67.72 -27.23 8.23
C GLY A 207 67.58 -28.18 7.02
N THR A 208 67.86 -27.64 5.83
CA THR A 208 68.40 -28.29 4.60
C THR A 208 67.81 -29.61 4.06
N ASN A 209 67.29 -29.56 2.84
CA ASN A 209 67.99 -30.07 1.65
C ASN A 209 67.49 -29.35 0.38
#